data_AF-A0A0B1SK84-F1
#
_entry.id   AF-A0A0B1SK84-F1
#
_cell.length_a   1.000
_cell.length_b   1.000
_cell.length_c   1.000
_cell.angle_alpha   90.00
_cell.angle_beta   90.00
_cell.angle_gamma   90.00
#
_symmetry.space_group_name_H-M   'P 1'
#
loop_
_entity.id
_entity.type
_entity.pdbx_description
1 polymer ?
#
loop_
_entity_poly.entity_id
_entity_poly.type
_entity_poly.pdbx_seq_one_letter_code
_entity_poly.pdbx_strand_id
1 'polypeptide(L)'
;MKRSLRLAQQFINAVGCANGNGGRHLGCEHAVKVLQNSKFLEKVRVPIRWKTVVEETATGRHYEALAGVTQTCQRLAAQTRKAIEDKEELLVIGGDHSCAMGTWSGVASAVRPYGDLGLIWVDAHM
;
A
#
# COMPACT_ATOMS: atom_id res chain seq x y z
N MET A 1 -28.43 12.85 -6.07
CA MET A 1 -27.75 11.56 -5.86
C MET A 1 -27.08 11.61 -4.49
N LYS A 2 -27.61 10.91 -3.48
CA LYS A 2 -27.22 11.06 -2.06
C LYS A 2 -25.79 10.52 -1.87
N ARG A 3 -24.81 11.40 -1.66
CA ARG A 3 -23.50 11.02 -1.11
C ARG A 3 -23.73 10.55 0.32
N SER A 4 -23.96 9.25 0.48
CA SER A 4 -24.02 8.61 1.79
C SER A 4 -22.67 8.85 2.47
N LEU A 5 -22.70 9.68 3.52
CA LEU A 5 -21.59 9.86 4.45
C LEU A 5 -21.28 8.50 5.05
N ARG A 6 -20.24 7.81 4.55
CA ARG A 6 -19.61 6.66 5.23
C ARG A 6 -18.83 7.11 6.47
N LEU A 7 -19.39 8.04 7.25
CA LEU A 7 -18.94 8.40 8.60
C LEU A 7 -19.16 7.27 9.62
N ALA A 8 -19.74 6.13 9.21
CA ALA A 8 -20.03 5.01 10.10
C ALA A 8 -18.90 3.96 10.18
N GLN A 9 -17.88 4.02 9.32
CA GLN A 9 -16.79 3.05 9.38
C GLN A 9 -15.73 3.53 10.39
N GLN A 10 -15.74 2.94 11.59
CA GLN A 10 -14.87 3.30 12.71
C GLN A 10 -13.40 2.88 12.52
N PHE A 11 -13.01 2.43 11.33
CA PHE A 11 -11.65 1.96 11.04
C PHE A 11 -11.33 2.07 9.55
N ILE A 12 -10.04 2.14 9.24
CA ILE A 12 -9.52 2.09 7.86
C ILE A 12 -8.85 0.74 7.65
N ASN A 13 -9.12 0.10 6.50
CA ASN A 13 -8.43 -1.13 6.12
C ASN A 13 -7.04 -0.79 5.60
N ALA A 14 -6.03 -1.47 6.12
CA ALA A 14 -4.65 -1.36 5.67
C ALA A 14 -4.17 -2.63 4.96
N VAL A 15 -3.47 -2.43 3.86
CA VAL A 15 -2.61 -3.42 3.21
C VAL A 15 -1.17 -3.03 3.54
N GLY A 16 -0.42 -3.94 4.17
CA GLY A 16 1.02 -3.76 4.35
C GLY A 16 1.77 -4.16 3.09
N CYS A 17 2.85 -3.45 2.78
CA CYS A 17 3.88 -3.87 1.83
C CYS A 17 5.22 -3.84 2.55
N ALA A 18 5.73 -5.00 2.94
CA ALA A 18 7.00 -5.13 3.64
C ALA A 18 8.12 -5.25 2.59
N ASN A 19 8.58 -4.10 2.08
CA ASN A 19 9.58 -4.01 1.02
C ASN A 19 10.72 -3.03 1.34
N GLY A 20 11.94 -3.38 0.95
CA GLY A 20 13.12 -2.52 1.07
C GLY A 20 14.10 -2.63 -0.09
N ASN A 21 13.99 -3.66 -0.93
CA ASN A 21 14.96 -3.90 -2.01
C ASN A 21 14.93 -2.86 -3.14
N GLY A 22 13.86 -2.07 -3.27
CA GLY A 22 13.81 -0.94 -4.20
C GLY A 22 14.54 0.30 -3.68
N GLY A 23 14.85 0.34 -2.38
CA GLY A 23 15.53 1.44 -1.72
C GLY A 23 17.06 1.33 -1.74
N ARG A 24 17.71 2.49 -1.48
CA ARG A 24 19.17 2.56 -1.30
C ARG A 24 19.63 1.77 -0.07
N HIS A 25 18.88 1.88 1.02
CA HIS A 25 19.18 1.26 2.31
C HIS A 25 18.08 0.28 2.69
N LEU A 26 18.48 -0.81 3.36
CA LEU A 26 17.53 -1.74 3.99
C LEU A 26 17.11 -1.21 5.36
N GLY A 27 16.09 -1.86 5.92
CA GLY A 27 15.48 -1.57 7.21
C GLY A 27 14.03 -1.11 7.08
N CYS A 28 13.65 -0.48 5.97
CA CYS A 28 12.28 -0.02 5.75
C CYS A 28 11.29 -1.17 5.49
N GLU A 29 11.76 -2.34 5.04
CA GLU A 29 10.95 -3.56 4.94
C GLU A 29 10.31 -3.96 6.28
N HIS A 30 10.90 -3.55 7.41
CA HIS A 30 10.35 -3.80 8.73
C HIS A 30 9.25 -2.82 9.16
N ALA A 31 8.98 -1.75 8.39
CA ALA A 31 8.05 -0.69 8.78
C ALA A 31 6.65 -1.21 9.14
N VAL A 32 6.10 -2.13 8.33
CA VAL A 32 4.79 -2.75 8.58
C VAL A 32 4.77 -3.44 9.94
N LYS A 33 5.79 -4.26 10.23
CA LYS A 33 5.92 -5.00 11.49
C LYS A 33 6.08 -4.04 12.68
N VAL A 34 6.92 -3.00 12.54
CA VAL A 34 7.12 -1.99 13.59
C VAL A 34 5.81 -1.28 13.91
N LEU A 35 5.06 -0.90 12.88
CA LEU A 35 3.78 -0.20 13.04
C LEU A 35 2.71 -1.11 13.63
N GLN A 36 2.60 -2.37 13.20
CA GLN A 36 1.68 -3.34 13.79
C GLN A 36 1.89 -3.54 15.30
N ASN A 37 3.13 -3.40 15.79
CA ASN A 37 3.48 -3.52 17.20
C ASN A 37 3.59 -2.17 17.94
N SER A 38 3.18 -1.08 17.28
CA SER A 38 3.31 0.27 17.83
C SER A 38 2.19 0.61 18.81
N LYS A 39 2.58 0.93 20.05
CA LYS A 39 1.67 1.46 21.09
C LYS A 39 1.05 2.81 20.73
N PHE A 40 1.56 3.48 19.69
CA PHE A 40 1.01 4.75 19.21
C PHE A 40 -0.17 4.54 18.26
N LEU A 41 -0.19 3.44 17.48
CA LEU A 41 -1.32 3.14 16.61
C LEU A 41 -2.58 2.74 17.39
N GLU A 42 -2.45 2.24 18.60
CA GLU A 42 -3.60 2.00 19.50
C GLU A 42 -4.34 3.31 19.86
N LYS A 43 -3.65 4.45 19.76
CA LYS A 43 -4.16 5.77 20.18
C LYS A 43 -4.67 6.63 19.03
N VAL A 44 -4.60 6.15 17.77
CA VAL A 44 -5.08 6.95 16.64
C VAL A 44 -6.60 7.02 16.64
N ARG A 45 -7.15 8.18 16.27
CA ARG A 45 -8.60 8.43 16.25
C ARG A 45 -9.37 7.48 15.33
N VAL A 46 -8.73 7.05 14.24
CA VAL A 46 -9.30 6.08 13.30
C VAL A 46 -8.43 4.82 13.34
N PRO A 47 -8.87 3.78 14.06
CA PRO A 47 -8.18 2.50 14.11
C PRO A 47 -7.82 1.94 12.74
N ILE A 48 -6.65 1.32 12.64
CA ILE A 48 -6.19 0.62 11.44
C ILE A 48 -6.49 -0.87 11.58
N ARG A 49 -7.18 -1.43 10.59
CA ARG A 49 -7.41 -2.88 10.49
C ARG A 49 -6.53 -3.45 9.40
N TRP A 50 -5.54 -4.26 9.79
CA TRP A 50 -4.67 -4.95 8.84
C TRP A 50 -5.43 -6.08 8.13
N LYS A 51 -5.51 -6.03 6.80
CA LYS A 51 -6.16 -7.06 5.98
C LYS A 51 -5.16 -8.11 5.51
N THR A 52 -4.01 -7.67 5.03
CA THR A 52 -2.94 -8.52 4.53
C THR A 52 -1.61 -7.78 4.54
N VAL A 53 -0.51 -8.52 4.43
CA VAL A 53 0.83 -7.98 4.23
C VAL A 53 1.43 -8.66 3.00
N VAL A 54 1.81 -7.85 2.02
CA VAL A 54 2.58 -8.28 0.86
C VAL A 54 4.05 -8.22 1.24
N GLU A 55 4.62 -9.39 1.51
CA GLU A 55 6.07 -9.55 1.73
C GLU A 55 6.84 -9.39 0.42
N GLU A 56 8.00 -8.74 0.47
CA GLU A 56 8.89 -8.65 -0.68
C GLU A 56 9.40 -10.02 -1.14
N THR A 57 9.67 -10.14 -2.44
CA THR A 57 10.34 -11.31 -3.00
C THR A 57 11.82 -11.00 -3.14
N ALA A 58 12.65 -11.54 -2.25
CA ALA A 58 14.09 -11.34 -2.29
C ALA A 58 14.71 -12.03 -3.52
N THR A 59 15.30 -11.23 -4.42
CA THR A 59 15.96 -11.70 -5.65
C THR A 59 17.40 -11.19 -5.78
N GLY A 60 17.83 -10.34 -4.84
CA GLY A 60 19.13 -9.66 -4.86
C GLY A 60 18.94 -8.18 -4.54
N ARG A 61 19.96 -7.37 -4.86
CA ARG A 61 19.94 -5.91 -4.64
C ARG A 61 20.18 -5.16 -5.95
N HIS A 62 19.82 -3.88 -5.98
CA HIS A 62 19.98 -3.02 -7.15
C HIS A 62 19.28 -3.62 -8.37
N TYR A 63 20.02 -3.89 -9.45
CA TYR A 63 19.44 -4.46 -10.67
C TYR A 63 18.86 -5.87 -10.45
N GLU A 64 19.48 -6.68 -9.59
CA GLU A 64 19.00 -8.04 -9.29
C GLU A 64 17.65 -8.01 -8.57
N ALA A 65 17.33 -6.93 -7.85
CA ALA A 65 16.06 -6.76 -7.18
C ALA A 65 14.88 -6.55 -8.14
N LEU A 66 15.11 -6.26 -9.42
CA LEU A 66 14.06 -5.88 -10.38
C LEU A 66 12.96 -6.95 -10.49
N ALA A 67 13.34 -8.23 -10.56
CA ALA A 67 12.38 -9.32 -10.63
C ALA A 67 11.54 -9.41 -9.35
N GLY A 68 12.17 -9.25 -8.19
CA GLY A 68 11.52 -9.23 -6.89
C GLY A 68 10.54 -8.07 -6.73
N VAL A 69 11.01 -6.85 -7.00
CA VAL A 69 10.19 -5.62 -6.95
C VAL A 69 9.00 -5.74 -7.90
N THR A 70 9.20 -6.25 -9.11
CA THR A 70 8.12 -6.47 -10.08
C THR A 70 7.05 -7.42 -9.52
N GLN A 71 7.46 -8.56 -8.97
CA GLN A 71 6.53 -9.54 -8.41
C GLN A 71 5.79 -8.97 -7.17
N THR A 72 6.49 -8.25 -6.30
CA THR A 72 5.90 -7.58 -5.15
C THR A 72 4.87 -6.53 -5.58
N CYS A 73 5.18 -5.72 -6.59
CA CYS A 73 4.25 -4.73 -7.12
C CYS A 73 3.02 -5.37 -7.76
N GLN A 74 3.17 -6.46 -8.51
CA GLN A 74 2.03 -7.20 -9.08
C GLN A 74 1.10 -7.75 -7.99
N ARG A 75 1.67 -8.31 -6.92
CA ARG A 75 0.91 -8.81 -5.77
C ARG A 75 0.19 -7.68 -5.03
N LEU A 76 0.87 -6.55 -4.82
CA LEU A 76 0.27 -5.37 -4.19
C LEU A 76 -0.83 -4.74 -5.07
N ALA A 77 -0.64 -4.70 -6.39
CA ALA A 77 -1.64 -4.24 -7.33
C ALA A 77 -2.92 -5.10 -7.26
N ALA A 78 -2.78 -6.43 -7.13
CA ALA A 78 -3.94 -7.30 -6.95
C ALA A 78 -4.72 -6.99 -5.65
N GLN A 79 -4.02 -6.73 -4.54
CA GLN A 79 -4.65 -6.39 -3.26
C GLN A 79 -5.35 -5.03 -3.29
N THR A 80 -4.69 -4.01 -3.85
CA THR A 80 -5.25 -2.65 -3.92
C THR A 80 -6.41 -2.58 -4.91
N ARG A 81 -6.33 -3.26 -6.05
CA ARG A 81 -7.47 -3.42 -6.97
C ARG A 81 -8.68 -4.02 -6.25
N LYS A 82 -8.46 -5.14 -5.55
CA LYS A 82 -9.53 -5.83 -4.80
C LYS A 82 -10.17 -4.92 -3.74
N ALA A 83 -9.38 -4.16 -2.99
CA ALA A 83 -9.91 -3.24 -1.99
C ALA A 83 -10.85 -2.18 -2.60
N ILE A 84 -10.49 -1.61 -3.75
CA ILE A 84 -11.34 -0.64 -4.46
C ILE A 84 -12.60 -1.32 -5.01
N GLU A 85 -12.49 -2.50 -5.62
CA GLU A 85 -13.63 -3.26 -6.15
C GLU A 85 -14.62 -3.68 -5.05
N ASP A 86 -14.10 -4.07 -3.89
CA ASP A 86 -14.89 -4.42 -2.69
C ASP A 86 -15.47 -3.17 -1.99
N LYS A 87 -15.23 -1.96 -2.53
CA LYS A 87 -15.66 -0.66 -1.97
C LYS A 87 -15.18 -0.49 -0.53
N GLU A 88 -13.95 -0.88 -0.25
CA GLU A 88 -13.27 -0.67 1.04
C GLU A 88 -12.45 0.62 1.00
N GLU A 89 -12.31 1.29 2.15
CA GLU A 89 -11.31 2.35 2.32
C GLU A 89 -9.91 1.73 2.21
N LEU A 90 -9.00 2.36 1.48
CA LEU A 90 -7.66 1.82 1.23
C LEU A 90 -6.58 2.69 1.88
N LEU A 91 -5.83 2.08 2.80
CA LEU A 91 -4.52 2.56 3.26
C LEU A 91 -3.46 1.54 2.87
N VAL A 92 -2.38 1.99 2.23
CA VAL A 92 -1.19 1.16 2.03
C VAL A 92 -0.08 1.68 2.94
N ILE A 93 0.50 0.79 3.73
CA ILE A 93 1.70 1.07 4.53
C ILE A 93 2.84 0.29 3.91
N GLY A 94 3.75 0.98 3.22
CA GLY A 94 4.91 0.39 2.56
C GLY A 94 6.18 0.44 3.41
N GLY A 95 7.27 -0.08 2.83
CA GLY A 95 8.63 0.28 3.22
C GLY A 95 9.20 1.32 2.26
N ASP A 96 10.00 0.90 1.28
CA ASP A 96 10.52 1.81 0.24
C ASP A 96 9.43 2.24 -0.76
N HIS A 97 9.66 3.34 -1.48
CA HIS A 97 8.68 3.97 -2.38
C HIS A 97 8.33 3.16 -3.64
N SER A 98 9.04 2.06 -3.94
CA SER A 98 8.65 1.18 -5.05
C SER A 98 7.26 0.56 -4.86
N CYS A 99 6.78 0.44 -3.62
CA CYS A 99 5.42 -0.01 -3.33
C CYS A 99 4.33 0.87 -4.00
N ALA A 100 4.62 2.15 -4.25
CA ALA A 100 3.69 3.05 -4.93
C ALA A 100 3.32 2.54 -6.33
N MET A 101 4.27 1.90 -7.03
CA MET A 101 4.02 1.31 -8.35
C MET A 101 2.91 0.27 -8.31
N GLY A 102 2.95 -0.64 -7.33
CA GLY A 102 1.89 -1.61 -7.12
C GLY A 102 0.58 -0.96 -6.69
N THR A 103 0.64 0.00 -5.76
CA THR A 103 -0.53 0.69 -5.21
C THR A 103 -1.36 1.38 -6.28
N TRP A 104 -0.77 2.32 -7.03
CA TRP A 104 -1.56 3.06 -8.02
C TRP A 104 -1.93 2.20 -9.21
N SER A 105 -1.24 1.08 -9.48
CA SER A 105 -1.55 0.21 -10.62
C SER A 105 -2.84 -0.55 -10.36
N GLY A 106 -2.99 -1.08 -9.13
CA GLY A 106 -4.23 -1.72 -8.72
C GLY A 106 -5.39 -0.75 -8.62
N VAL A 107 -5.17 0.41 -7.99
CA VAL A 107 -6.20 1.47 -7.91
C VAL A 107 -6.62 1.94 -9.30
N ALA A 108 -5.67 2.29 -10.17
CA ALA A 108 -5.95 2.71 -11.54
C ALA A 108 -6.76 1.64 -12.27
N SER A 109 -6.32 0.39 -12.24
CA SER A 109 -7.03 -0.74 -12.86
C SER A 109 -8.49 -0.85 -12.41
N ALA A 110 -8.75 -0.69 -11.10
CA ALA A 110 -10.11 -0.73 -10.56
C ALA A 110 -10.98 0.47 -10.97
N VAL A 111 -10.40 1.68 -11.07
CA VAL A 111 -11.17 2.90 -11.34
C VAL A 111 -11.30 3.25 -12.82
N ARG A 112 -10.47 2.68 -13.70
CA ARG A 112 -10.47 2.94 -15.16
C ARG A 112 -11.87 2.90 -15.80
N PRO A 113 -12.77 1.95 -15.48
CA PRO A 113 -14.12 1.94 -16.06
C PRO A 113 -14.97 3.16 -15.68
N TYR A 114 -14.59 3.90 -14.65
CA TYR A 114 -15.34 5.04 -14.09
C TYR A 114 -14.63 6.39 -14.32
N GLY A 115 -13.41 6.38 -14.88
CA GLY A 115 -12.65 7.58 -15.22
C GLY A 115 -11.16 7.48 -14.89
N ASP A 116 -10.51 8.64 -14.90
CA ASP A 116 -9.07 8.77 -14.66
C ASP A 116 -8.72 8.80 -13.18
N LEU A 117 -7.50 8.34 -12.86
CA LEU A 117 -6.92 8.45 -11.52
C LEU A 117 -6.12 9.74 -11.43
N GLY A 118 -6.50 10.62 -10.50
CA GLY A 118 -5.65 11.74 -10.08
C GLY A 118 -4.64 11.29 -9.02
N LEU A 119 -3.44 11.88 -9.05
CA LEU A 119 -2.37 11.60 -8.10
C LEU A 119 -1.89 12.89 -7.45
N ILE A 120 -1.81 12.91 -6.13
CA ILE A 120 -1.08 13.93 -5.36
C ILE A 120 0.15 13.23 -4.82
N TRP A 121 1.33 13.64 -5.30
CA TRP A 121 2.61 13.07 -4.90
C TRP A 121 3.34 14.05 -3.99
N VAL A 122 3.62 13.62 -2.75
CA VAL A 122 4.36 14.42 -1.77
C VAL A 122 5.63 13.66 -1.42
N ASP A 123 6.73 14.06 -2.04
CA ASP A 123 8.05 13.46 -1.88
C ASP A 123 9.11 14.54 -2.12
N ALA A 124 10.28 14.39 -1.50
CA ALA A 124 11.45 15.20 -1.81
C ALA A 124 12.09 14.82 -3.16
N HIS A 125 11.73 13.65 -3.71
CA HIS A 125 12.28 13.09 -4.95
C HIS A 125 11.17 12.83 -5.98
N MET A 126 11.54 12.88 -7.27
CA MET A 126 10.67 12.61 -8.43
C MET A 126 11.24 11.47 -9.27
#